data_AF-A0A520LR73-F1
#
_entry.id   AF-A0A520LR73-F1
#
_cell.length_a   1.000
_cell.length_b   1.000
_cell.length_c   1.000
_cell.angle_alpha   90.00
_cell.angle_beta   90.00
_cell.angle_gamma   90.00
#
_symmetry.space_group_name_H-M   'P 1'
#
loop_
_entity.id
_entity.type
_entity.pdbx_description
1 polymer ?
#
loop_
_entity_poly.entity_id
_entity_poly.type
_entity_poly.pdbx_seq_one_letter_code
_entity_poly.pdbx_strand_id
1 'polypeptide(L)'
;SKGLTGKDCEQALGQANITVNKNAVPDDPQSPFVTSGIRLGTPAVTTRGFGSDEVEILTNWICDIVLDLGNADKINSIKNQVIEMCNRFPVYK
;
A
#
# COMPACT_ATOMS: atom_id res chain seq x y z
N SER A 1 6.58 15.00 13.31
CA SER A 1 6.13 14.02 12.29
C SER A 1 6.97 12.77 12.44
N LYS A 2 6.47 11.58 12.06
CA LYS A 2 7.24 10.31 12.16
C LYS A 2 8.36 10.16 11.12
N GLY A 3 8.73 11.23 10.41
CA GLY A 3 9.75 11.20 9.35
C GLY A 3 9.38 10.38 8.11
N LEU A 4 8.13 9.90 8.02
CA LEU A 4 7.65 9.09 6.90
C LEU A 4 7.49 9.96 5.64
N THR A 5 8.01 9.48 4.51
CA THR A 5 7.84 10.14 3.21
C THR A 5 6.96 9.30 2.29
N GLY A 6 6.31 9.96 1.32
CA GLY A 6 5.52 9.25 0.32
C GLY A 6 6.37 8.28 -0.50
N LYS A 7 7.63 8.63 -0.79
CA LYS A 7 8.60 7.76 -1.46
C LYS A 7 8.91 6.50 -0.65
N ASP A 8 9.17 6.63 0.64
CA ASP A 8 9.50 5.46 1.49
C ASP A 8 8.29 4.53 1.64
N CYS A 9 7.09 5.12 1.81
CA CYS A 9 5.84 4.37 1.85
C CYS A 9 5.58 3.61 0.54
N GLU A 10 5.72 4.29 -0.61
CA GLU A 10 5.56 3.68 -1.94
C GLU A 10 6.53 2.50 -2.13
N GLN A 11 7.80 2.67 -1.74
CA GLN A 11 8.81 1.62 -1.85
C GLN A 11 8.51 0.42 -0.96
N ALA A 12 8.18 0.63 0.32
CA ALA A 12 7.92 -0.48 1.25
C ALA A 12 6.64 -1.25 0.90
N LEU A 13 5.57 -0.54 0.54
CA LEU A 13 4.31 -1.17 0.09
C LEU A 13 4.52 -1.96 -1.22
N GLY A 14 5.34 -1.44 -2.13
CA GLY A 14 5.73 -2.15 -3.35
C GLY A 14 6.44 -3.48 -3.09
N GLN A 15 7.27 -3.58 -2.05
CA GLN A 15 7.91 -4.84 -1.65
C GLN A 15 6.90 -5.91 -1.21
N ALA A 16 5.75 -5.49 -0.67
CA ALA A 16 4.64 -6.35 -0.28
C ALA A 16 3.64 -6.62 -1.43
N ASN A 17 3.94 -6.23 -2.67
CA ASN A 17 3.02 -6.26 -3.82
C ASN A 17 1.76 -5.37 -3.66
N ILE A 18 1.84 -4.31 -2.85
CA ILE A 18 0.79 -3.30 -2.72
C ILE A 18 1.22 -2.06 -3.50
N THR A 19 0.69 -1.90 -4.71
CA THR A 19 1.06 -0.78 -5.59
C THR A 19 0.29 0.48 -5.21
N VAL A 20 1.02 1.53 -4.84
CA VAL A 20 0.49 2.87 -4.56
C VAL A 20 1.28 3.92 -5.32
N ASN A 21 0.83 5.18 -5.27
CA ASN A 21 1.57 6.30 -5.86
C ASN A 21 1.81 7.38 -4.81
N LYS A 22 3.07 7.76 -4.62
CA LYS A 22 3.46 8.92 -3.83
C LYS A 22 2.88 10.18 -4.45
N ASN A 23 2.33 11.05 -3.62
CA ASN A 23 1.61 12.23 -4.08
C ASN A 23 1.82 13.37 -3.10
N ALA A 24 2.05 14.56 -3.63
CA ALA A 24 2.17 15.75 -2.81
C ALA A 24 0.85 16.03 -2.06
N VAL A 25 0.97 16.54 -0.84
CA VAL A 25 -0.16 17.06 -0.06
C VAL A 25 -0.18 18.58 -0.11
N PRO A 26 -1.27 19.27 0.26
CA PRO A 26 -1.25 20.73 0.41
C PRO A 26 -0.10 21.17 1.33
N ASP A 27 0.64 22.20 0.90
CA ASP A 27 1.81 22.72 1.61
C ASP A 27 2.88 21.65 1.95
N ASP A 28 3.13 20.72 1.02
CA ASP A 28 4.06 19.61 1.23
C ASP A 28 5.48 20.11 1.61
N PRO A 29 6.00 19.76 2.80
CA PRO A 29 7.35 20.16 3.20
C PRO A 29 8.46 19.42 2.44
N GLN A 30 8.13 18.35 1.71
CA GLN A 30 9.07 17.53 0.96
C GLN A 30 9.15 17.94 -0.50
N SER A 31 10.25 17.57 -1.17
CA SER A 31 10.41 17.81 -2.60
C SER A 31 9.39 17.00 -3.43
N PRO A 32 9.09 17.42 -4.68
CA PRO A 32 8.17 16.69 -5.57
C PRO A 32 8.55 15.22 -5.85
N PHE A 33 9.82 14.84 -5.67
CA PHE A 33 10.28 13.46 -5.87
C PHE A 33 10.14 12.57 -4.63
N VAL A 34 9.95 13.18 -3.46
CA VAL A 34 9.86 12.52 -2.14
C VAL A 34 8.42 12.51 -1.67
N THR A 35 7.76 13.68 -1.63
CA THR A 35 6.39 13.92 -1.15
C THR A 35 6.14 13.47 0.29
N SER A 36 5.04 13.93 0.89
CA SER A 36 4.62 13.55 2.26
C SER A 36 3.38 12.65 2.30
N GLY A 37 2.87 12.21 1.14
CA GLY A 37 1.64 11.43 1.07
C GLY A 37 1.65 10.34 0.01
N ILE A 38 0.61 9.51 0.05
CA ILE A 38 0.29 8.51 -0.96
C ILE A 38 -1.16 8.67 -1.39
N ARG A 39 -1.46 8.39 -2.66
CA ARG A 39 -2.83 8.37 -3.20
C ARG A 39 -3.28 6.94 -3.44
N LEU A 40 -4.48 6.63 -2.96
CA LEU A 40 -5.12 5.32 -3.08
C LEU A 40 -6.41 5.44 -3.89
N GLY A 41 -6.75 4.39 -4.61
CA GLY A 41 -7.99 4.29 -5.37
C GLY A 41 -8.55 2.87 -5.32
N THR A 42 -9.86 2.76 -5.09
CA THR A 42 -10.56 1.48 -5.03
C THR A 42 -10.98 0.86 -6.37
N PRO A 43 -11.07 1.57 -7.54
CA PRO A 43 -11.59 0.96 -8.77
C PRO A 43 -10.92 -0.35 -9.18
N ALA A 44 -9.60 -0.44 -9.11
CA ALA A 44 -8.87 -1.66 -9.52
C ALA A 44 -9.19 -2.87 -8.61
N VAL A 45 -9.31 -2.65 -7.31
CA VAL A 45 -9.61 -3.72 -6.34
C VAL A 45 -11.08 -4.13 -6.38
N THR A 46 -12.00 -3.19 -6.63
CA THR A 46 -13.42 -3.52 -6.78
C THR A 46 -13.70 -4.21 -8.11
N THR A 47 -13.04 -3.83 -9.22
CA THR A 47 -13.18 -4.52 -10.51
C THR A 47 -12.78 -6.00 -10.45
N ARG A 48 -11.78 -6.36 -9.63
CA ARG A 48 -11.39 -7.76 -9.42
C ARG A 48 -12.22 -8.50 -8.37
N GLY A 49 -13.17 -7.83 -7.72
CA GLY A 49 -14.15 -8.45 -6.82
C GLY A 49 -13.89 -8.29 -5.33
N PHE A 50 -13.01 -7.39 -4.88
CA PHE A 50 -12.88 -7.09 -3.45
C PHE A 50 -14.14 -6.38 -2.93
N GLY A 51 -14.64 -6.83 -1.78
CA GLY A 51 -15.68 -6.16 -1.00
C GLY A 51 -15.10 -5.28 0.11
N SER A 52 -15.98 -4.86 1.03
CA SER A 52 -15.59 -4.04 2.18
C SER A 52 -14.59 -4.77 3.09
N ASP A 53 -14.80 -6.06 3.33
CA ASP A 53 -13.96 -6.87 4.23
C ASP A 53 -12.52 -7.01 3.68
N GLU A 54 -12.37 -7.28 2.38
CA GLU A 54 -11.04 -7.34 1.76
C GLU A 54 -10.34 -5.98 1.75
N VAL A 55 -11.09 -4.88 1.58
CA VAL A 55 -10.53 -3.53 1.63
C VAL A 55 -10.08 -3.18 3.05
N GLU A 56 -10.83 -3.56 4.08
CA GLU A 56 -10.42 -3.38 5.47
C GLU A 56 -9.09 -4.10 5.76
N ILE A 57 -8.98 -5.37 5.38
CA ILE A 57 -7.74 -6.15 5.48
C ILE A 57 -6.59 -5.45 4.74
N LEU A 58 -6.81 -5.01 3.50
CA LEU A 58 -5.81 -4.29 2.71
C LEU A 58 -5.35 -3.00 3.41
N THR A 59 -6.28 -2.23 4.00
CA THR A 59 -5.91 -1.01 4.73
C THR A 59 -5.12 -1.28 6.00
N ASN A 60 -5.42 -2.37 6.71
CA ASN A 60 -4.63 -2.79 7.87
C ASN A 60 -3.21 -3.17 7.48
N TRP A 61 -3.02 -3.92 6.39
CA TRP A 61 -1.69 -4.21 5.85
C TRP A 61 -0.90 -2.95 5.48
N ILE A 62 -1.56 -1.95 4.88
CA ILE A 62 -0.94 -0.68 4.57
C ILE A 62 -0.44 0.01 5.85
N CYS A 63 -1.28 0.07 6.89
CA CYS A 63 -0.90 0.63 8.18
C CYS A 63 0.26 -0.13 8.84
N ASP A 64 0.21 -1.46 8.83
CA ASP A 64 1.21 -2.34 9.45
C ASP A 64 2.60 -2.15 8.84
N ILE A 65 2.68 -1.92 7.52
CA ILE A 65 3.93 -1.64 6.79
C ILE A 65 4.38 -0.21 7.03
N VAL A 66 3.49 0.78 6.86
CA VAL A 66 3.86 2.21 6.94
C VAL A 66 4.31 2.60 8.35
N LEU A 67 3.77 1.96 9.39
CA LEU A 67 4.17 2.20 10.77
C LEU A 67 5.47 1.48 11.17
N ASP A 68 6.00 0.61 10.32
CA ASP A 68 7.18 -0.23 10.58
C ASP A 68 7.98 -0.55 9.29
N LEU A 69 8.36 0.51 8.55
CA LEU A 69 8.94 0.43 7.19
C LEU A 69 10.21 -0.44 7.07
N GLY A 70 10.93 -0.67 8.17
CA GLY A 70 12.17 -1.44 8.20
C GLY A 70 11.97 -2.95 8.44
N ASN A 71 10.74 -3.39 8.71
CA ASN A 71 10.47 -4.76 9.11
C ASN A 71 10.25 -5.68 7.90
N ALA A 72 11.37 -6.18 7.35
CA ALA A 72 11.37 -7.06 6.18
C ALA A 72 10.55 -8.35 6.39
N ASP A 73 10.55 -8.92 7.59
CA ASP A 73 9.80 -10.14 7.90
C ASP A 73 8.29 -9.90 7.82
N LYS A 74 7.83 -8.78 8.39
CA LYS A 74 6.42 -8.35 8.29
C LYS A 74 6.01 -8.08 6.84
N ILE A 75 6.84 -7.36 6.09
CA ILE A 75 6.61 -7.09 4.65
C ILE A 75 6.48 -8.41 3.87
N ASN A 76 7.38 -9.37 4.11
CA ASN A 76 7.34 -10.68 3.45
C ASN A 76 6.11 -11.50 3.85
N SER A 77 5.69 -11.45 5.13
CA SER A 77 4.48 -12.12 5.59
C SER A 77 3.23 -11.55 4.89
N ILE A 78 3.09 -10.22 4.86
CA ILE A 78 1.98 -9.54 4.19
C ILE A 78 2.00 -9.82 2.69
N LYS A 79 3.17 -9.83 2.05
CA LYS A 79 3.32 -10.17 0.62
C LYS A 79 2.65 -11.50 0.28
N ASN A 80 2.87 -12.53 1.11
CA ASN A 80 2.27 -13.85 0.89
C ASN A 80 0.74 -13.80 1.00
N GLN A 81 0.22 -13.05 1.98
CA GLN A 81 -1.22 -12.85 2.17
C GLN A 81 -1.85 -12.07 0.99
N VAL A 82 -1.14 -11.04 0.48
CA VAL A 82 -1.55 -10.30 -0.72
C VAL A 82 -1.66 -11.22 -1.93
N ILE A 83 -0.66 -12.09 -2.15
CA ILE A 83 -0.66 -13.06 -3.25
C ILE A 83 -1.85 -14.02 -3.13
N GLU A 84 -2.09 -14.56 -1.93
CA GLU A 84 -3.22 -15.45 -1.66
C GLU A 84 -4.56 -14.77 -1.96
N MET A 85 -4.75 -13.55 -1.46
CA MET A 85 -5.95 -12.76 -1.73
C MET A 85 -6.11 -12.48 -3.23
N CYS A 86 -5.03 -12.13 -3.92
CA CYS A 86 -5.06 -11.91 -5.37
C CYS A 86 -5.43 -13.16 -6.16
N ASN A 87 -5.01 -14.36 -5.73
CA ASN A 87 -5.36 -15.63 -6.37
C ASN A 87 -6.83 -16.01 -6.16
N ARG A 88 -7.41 -15.65 -5.00
CA ARG A 88 -8.85 -15.82 -4.73
C ARG A 88 -9.73 -14.91 -5.61
N PHE A 89 -9.19 -13.77 -6.02
CA PHE A 89 -9.88 -12.74 -6.81
C PHE A 89 -9.10 -12.45 -8.11
N PRO A 90 -9.07 -13.39 -9.08
CA PRO A 90 -8.33 -13.22 -10.32
C PRO A 90 -8.96 -12.14 -11.20
N VAL A 91 -8.12 -11.41 -11.95
CA VAL A 91 -8.57 -10.29 -12.81
C VAL A 91 -9.25 -10.79 -14.09
N TYR A 92 -8.74 -11.89 -14.67
CA TYR A 92 -9.29 -12.54 -15.88
C TYR A 92 -9.48 -14.03 -15.59
N LYS A 93 -10.51 -14.63 -16.20
CA LYS A 93 -10.78 -16.07 -16.15
C LYS A 93 -10.65 -16.65 -17.55
#